data_AF-A0A1L9GW53-F1
#
_entry.id   AF-A0A1L9GW53-F1
#
_cell.length_a   1.000
_cell.length_b   1.000
_cell.length_c   1.000
_cell.angle_alpha   90.00
_cell.angle_beta   90.00
_cell.angle_gamma   90.00
#
_symmetry.space_group_name_H-M   'P 1'
#
loop_
_entity.id
_entity.type
_entity.pdbx_description
1 polymer ?
#
loop_
_entity_poly.entity_id
_entity_poly.type
_entity_poly.pdbx_seq_one_letter_code
_entity_poly.pdbx_strand_id
1 'polypeptide(L)'
;MSERVYSFDKTAMDKLSKALSYDPYLDKNLLPDMPKEFEDKKYMEQHPEMKDQFEALQKRINEAKERLKNDKSLNVIFARQEYSLREGASLGLDPQKCYLYLKANDEFLKNAEDRLKEEYESFAEADEETSQKVLKAIHDEEDRANAGFGSIFG
;
A
#
# COMPACT_ATOMS: atom_id res chain seq x y z
N MET A 1 -12.19 -11.84 4.12
CA MET A 1 -11.16 -10.84 4.45
C MET A 1 -11.02 -10.87 5.95
N SER A 2 -9.80 -10.94 6.45
CA SER A 2 -9.46 -11.00 7.86
C SER A 2 -8.89 -9.65 8.31
N GLU A 3 -9.03 -9.32 9.58
CA GLU A 3 -8.60 -8.05 10.17
C GLU A 3 -7.52 -8.31 11.21
N ARG A 4 -6.44 -7.53 11.16
CA ARG A 4 -5.34 -7.60 12.13
C ARG A 4 -4.91 -6.21 12.55
N VAL A 5 -4.44 -6.11 13.79
CA VAL A 5 -3.91 -4.88 14.38
C VAL A 5 -2.48 -5.13 14.82
N TYR A 6 -1.57 -4.30 14.34
CA TYR A 6 -0.16 -4.32 14.71
C TYR A 6 0.20 -3.05 15.45
N SER A 7 1.17 -3.14 16.35
CA SER A 7 1.72 -2.03 17.10
C SER A 7 3.18 -1.78 16.72
N PHE A 8 3.56 -0.52 16.74
CA PHE A 8 4.91 -0.04 16.47
C PHE A 8 5.23 1.13 17.40
N ASP A 9 6.52 1.45 17.54
CA ASP A 9 6.92 2.68 18.17
C ASP A 9 6.47 3.88 17.33
N LYS A 10 6.10 4.97 18.00
CA LYS A 10 5.63 6.20 17.35
C LYS A 10 6.65 6.77 16.36
N THR A 11 7.94 6.54 16.58
CA THR A 11 9.02 6.95 15.66
C THR A 11 8.93 6.28 14.29
N ALA A 12 8.28 5.11 14.19
CA ALA A 12 8.08 4.41 12.92
C ALA A 12 6.94 5.01 12.06
N MET A 13 6.12 5.90 12.63
CA MET A 13 4.88 6.36 12.00
C MET A 13 5.08 7.00 10.63
N ASP A 14 6.07 7.88 10.48
CA ASP A 14 6.36 8.54 9.20
C ASP A 14 6.83 7.55 8.13
N LYS A 15 7.65 6.57 8.53
CA LYS A 15 8.16 5.52 7.63
C LYS A 15 7.02 4.58 7.22
N LEU A 16 6.18 4.16 8.18
CA LEU A 16 4.99 3.36 7.94
C LEU A 16 4.02 4.07 7.01
N SER A 17 3.67 5.32 7.28
CA SER A 17 2.75 6.09 6.45
C SER A 17 3.21 6.14 4.98
N LYS A 18 4.51 6.41 4.76
CA LYS A 18 5.09 6.37 3.41
C LYS A 18 4.97 4.98 2.78
N ALA A 19 5.35 3.92 3.50
CA ALA A 19 5.29 2.55 3.00
C ALA A 19 3.84 2.10 2.68
N LEU A 20 2.88 2.52 3.50
CA LEU A 20 1.45 2.20 3.33
C LEU A 20 0.83 2.93 2.13
N SER A 21 1.29 4.14 1.83
CA SER A 21 0.83 4.93 0.68
C SER A 21 1.52 4.60 -0.65
N TYR A 22 2.61 3.84 -0.61
CA TYR A 22 3.43 3.56 -1.79
C TYR A 22 2.84 2.41 -2.63
N ASP A 23 2.57 2.69 -3.91
CA ASP A 23 2.26 1.68 -4.92
C ASP A 23 3.37 1.65 -5.98
N PRO A 24 4.18 0.58 -6.04
CA PRO A 24 5.29 0.47 -6.99
C PRO A 24 4.82 0.42 -8.45
N TYR A 25 3.56 0.09 -8.73
CA TYR A 25 3.04 0.09 -10.10
C TYR A 25 2.70 1.49 -10.61
N LEU A 26 2.68 2.49 -9.73
CA LEU A 26 2.46 3.90 -10.08
C LEU A 26 3.79 4.69 -10.11
N ASP A 27 4.90 4.08 -9.70
CA ASP A 27 6.22 4.72 -9.75
C ASP A 27 6.77 4.71 -11.18
N LYS A 28 6.76 5.89 -11.83
CA LYS A 28 7.26 6.10 -13.19
C LYS A 28 8.76 5.85 -13.35
N ASN A 29 9.53 5.90 -12.27
CA ASN A 29 10.96 5.56 -12.32
C ASN A 29 11.15 4.05 -12.49
N LEU A 30 10.23 3.26 -11.93
CA LEU A 30 10.24 1.81 -11.99
C LEU A 30 9.51 1.29 -13.24
N LEU A 31 8.32 1.82 -13.50
CA LEU A 31 7.48 1.53 -14.66
C LEU A 31 7.26 2.83 -15.47
N PRO A 32 8.20 3.18 -16.36
CA PRO A 32 8.03 4.35 -17.21
C PRO A 32 6.86 4.18 -18.18
N ASP A 33 6.18 5.29 -18.47
CA ASP A 33 5.14 5.33 -19.48
C ASP A 33 5.74 5.11 -20.88
N MET A 34 4.97 4.45 -21.75
CA MET A 34 5.32 4.35 -23.15
C MET A 34 5.03 5.70 -23.83
N PRO A 35 6.00 6.30 -24.55
CA PRO A 35 5.74 7.47 -25.37
C PRO A 35 4.60 7.22 -26.35
N LYS A 36 3.69 8.18 -26.48
CA LYS A 36 2.51 8.05 -27.36
C LYS A 36 2.92 7.90 -28.83
N GLU A 37 4.05 8.48 -29.18
CA GLU A 37 4.67 8.42 -30.50
C GLU A 37 4.97 6.96 -30.93
N PHE A 38 5.25 6.08 -29.96
CA PHE A 38 5.49 4.66 -30.23
C PHE A 38 4.21 3.87 -30.53
N GLU A 39 3.03 4.41 -30.20
CA GLU A 39 1.73 3.83 -30.55
C GLU A 39 1.29 4.24 -31.96
N ASP A 40 1.87 5.30 -32.53
CA ASP A 40 1.56 5.76 -33.89
C ASP A 40 2.40 5.01 -34.93
N LYS A 41 1.72 4.13 -35.69
CA LYS A 41 2.35 3.36 -36.78
C LYS A 41 3.03 4.25 -37.82
N LYS A 42 2.42 5.40 -38.16
CA LYS A 42 2.96 6.31 -39.18
C LYS A 42 4.24 6.97 -38.68
N TYR A 43 4.30 7.31 -37.39
CA TYR A 43 5.51 7.85 -36.77
C TYR A 43 6.65 6.82 -36.78
N MET A 44 6.35 5.57 -36.39
CA MET A 44 7.34 4.48 -36.38
C MET A 44 7.85 4.09 -37.77
N GLU A 45 7.01 4.21 -38.81
CA GLU A 45 7.42 4.03 -40.21
C GLU A 45 8.35 5.17 -40.69
N GLN A 46 8.14 6.39 -40.21
CA GLN A 46 8.97 7.57 -40.55
C GLN A 46 10.28 7.63 -39.77
N HIS A 47 10.35 6.96 -38.61
CA HIS A 47 11.49 6.96 -37.70
C HIS A 47 11.95 5.53 -37.36
N PRO A 48 12.50 4.78 -38.33
CA PRO A 48 12.96 3.41 -38.09
C PRO A 48 14.06 3.30 -37.02
N GLU A 49 14.82 4.37 -36.78
CA GLU A 49 15.82 4.48 -35.70
C GLU A 49 15.22 4.38 -34.28
N MET A 50 13.93 4.66 -34.14
CA MET A 50 13.23 4.60 -32.85
C MET A 50 12.77 3.19 -32.50
N LYS A 51 12.83 2.25 -33.45
CA LYS A 51 12.41 0.86 -33.24
C LYS A 51 13.22 0.19 -32.13
N ASP A 52 14.54 0.37 -32.14
CA ASP A 52 15.42 -0.20 -31.12
C ASP A 52 15.14 0.39 -29.73
N GLN A 53 14.82 1.69 -29.67
CA GLN A 53 14.45 2.37 -28.42
C GLN A 53 13.11 1.86 -27.87
N PHE A 54 12.12 1.68 -28.76
CA PHE A 54 10.83 1.10 -28.41
C PHE A 54 10.98 -0.33 -27.86
N GLU A 55 11.70 -1.20 -28.56
CA GLU A 55 11.93 -2.58 -28.14
C GLU A 55 12.68 -2.64 -26.80
N ALA A 56 13.71 -1.81 -26.62
CA ALA A 56 14.45 -1.72 -25.37
C ALA A 56 13.57 -1.23 -24.20
N LEU A 57 12.75 -0.20 -24.43
CA LEU A 57 11.83 0.32 -23.42
C LEU A 57 10.74 -0.71 -23.07
N GLN A 58 10.15 -1.35 -24.08
CA GLN A 58 9.13 -2.38 -23.88
C GLN A 58 9.69 -3.57 -23.10
N LYS A 59 10.90 -4.01 -23.43
CA LYS A 59 11.61 -5.06 -22.69
C LYS A 59 11.83 -4.64 -21.22
N ARG A 60 12.35 -3.43 -20.98
CA ARG A 60 12.56 -2.90 -19.63
C ARG A 60 11.27 -2.85 -18.81
N ILE A 61 10.16 -2.39 -19.40
CA ILE A 61 8.85 -2.35 -18.74
C ILE A 61 8.38 -3.76 -18.40
N ASN A 62 8.50 -4.71 -19.33
CA ASN A 62 8.08 -6.09 -19.11
C ASN A 62 8.91 -6.78 -18.01
N GLU A 63 10.24 -6.60 -18.02
CA GLU A 63 11.12 -7.12 -16.98
C GLU A 63 10.81 -6.53 -15.60
N ALA A 64 10.53 -5.22 -15.53
CA ALA A 64 10.11 -4.56 -14.29
C ALA A 64 8.77 -5.09 -13.77
N LYS A 65 7.78 -5.30 -14.67
CA LYS A 65 6.48 -5.89 -14.32
C LYS A 65 6.62 -7.33 -13.79
N GLU A 66 7.42 -8.15 -14.46
CA GLU A 66 7.68 -9.52 -14.02
C GLU A 66 8.40 -9.55 -12.67
N ARG A 67 9.37 -8.65 -12.45
CA ARG A 67 10.01 -8.52 -11.14
C ARG A 67 9.00 -8.17 -10.05
N LEU A 68 8.17 -7.15 -10.28
CA LEU A 68 7.14 -6.74 -9.30
C LEU A 68 6.14 -7.84 -8.99
N LYS A 69 5.75 -8.62 -9.99
CA LYS A 69 4.81 -9.73 -9.83
C LYS A 69 5.39 -10.87 -8.99
N ASN A 70 6.67 -11.19 -9.18
CA ASN A 70 7.31 -12.34 -8.57
C ASN A 70 8.01 -12.02 -7.23
N ASP A 71 8.30 -10.75 -6.96
CA ASP A 71 8.89 -10.31 -5.70
C ASP A 71 7.82 -10.22 -4.61
N LYS A 72 7.85 -11.16 -3.66
CA LYS A 72 6.88 -11.26 -2.57
C LYS A 72 6.85 -10.02 -1.68
N SER A 73 7.96 -9.30 -1.54
CA SER A 73 8.01 -8.09 -0.70
C SER A 73 7.43 -6.88 -1.45
N LEU A 74 7.84 -6.70 -2.71
CA LEU A 74 7.33 -5.60 -3.55
C LEU A 74 5.86 -5.78 -3.93
N ASN A 75 5.36 -7.01 -3.95
CA ASN A 75 3.94 -7.31 -4.22
C ASN A 75 3.05 -7.19 -2.97
N VAL A 76 3.61 -6.90 -1.79
CA VAL A 76 2.82 -6.44 -0.63
C VAL A 76 2.54 -4.94 -0.82
N ILE A 77 1.47 -4.66 -1.57
CA ILE A 77 1.04 -3.29 -1.86
C ILE A 77 -0.07 -2.89 -0.89
N PHE A 78 0.35 -2.31 0.24
CA PHE A 78 -0.57 -1.82 1.27
C PHE A 78 -1.57 -0.79 0.75
N ALA A 79 -1.15 0.07 -0.18
CA ALA A 79 -1.98 1.12 -0.78
C ALA A 79 -3.26 0.60 -1.47
N ARG A 80 -3.32 -0.70 -1.77
CA ARG A 80 -4.48 -1.37 -2.39
C ARG A 80 -5.34 -2.16 -1.41
N GLN A 81 -4.94 -2.20 -0.14
CA GLN A 81 -5.70 -2.85 0.92
C GLN A 81 -6.42 -1.80 1.77
N GLU A 82 -7.41 -2.24 2.53
CA GLU A 82 -8.05 -1.42 3.53
C GLU A 82 -7.15 -1.40 4.77
N TYR A 83 -6.69 -0.21 5.15
CA TYR A 83 -5.79 -0.01 6.29
C TYR A 83 -6.10 1.30 7.01
N SER A 84 -5.70 1.37 8.28
CA SER A 84 -5.76 2.60 9.07
C SER A 84 -4.57 2.68 10.01
N LEU A 85 -3.88 3.82 10.03
CA LEU A 85 -2.77 4.07 10.94
C LEU A 85 -3.22 5.09 12.00
N ARG A 86 -3.14 4.73 13.28
CA ARG A 86 -3.62 5.55 14.40
C ARG A 86 -2.53 5.76 15.43
N GLU A 87 -2.45 6.98 15.98
CA GLU A 87 -1.61 7.24 17.16
C GLU A 87 -2.27 6.67 18.41
N GLY A 88 -1.50 6.00 19.27
CA GLY A 88 -2.04 5.46 20.52
C GLY A 88 -2.68 6.51 21.42
N ALA A 89 -2.08 7.71 21.49
CA ALA A 89 -2.64 8.84 22.22
C ALA A 89 -4.07 9.20 21.78
N SER A 90 -4.38 9.08 20.49
CA SER A 90 -5.72 9.39 19.95
C SER A 90 -6.79 8.37 20.36
N LEU A 91 -6.36 7.17 20.74
CA LEU A 91 -7.23 6.04 21.12
C LEU A 91 -7.27 5.81 22.65
N GLY A 92 -6.61 6.67 23.44
CA GLY A 92 -6.43 6.43 24.88
C GLY A 92 -5.55 5.21 25.19
N LEU A 93 -4.68 4.84 24.25
CA LEU A 93 -3.68 3.77 24.35
C LEU A 93 -2.29 4.37 24.62
N ASP A 94 -1.25 3.53 24.56
CA ASP A 94 0.13 3.97 24.80
C ASP A 94 0.53 5.12 23.84
N PRO A 95 0.83 6.32 24.37
CA PRO A 95 1.15 7.48 23.54
C PRO A 95 2.50 7.37 22.82
N GLN A 96 3.36 6.43 23.21
CA GLN A 96 4.62 6.13 22.53
C GLN A 96 4.46 5.14 21.38
N LYS A 97 3.24 4.66 21.12
CA LYS A 97 2.95 3.70 20.05
C LYS A 97 2.05 4.28 18.97
N CYS A 98 2.14 3.67 17.79
CA CYS A 98 1.13 3.76 16.75
C CYS A 98 0.61 2.37 16.39
N TYR A 99 -0.63 2.32 15.91
CA TYR A 99 -1.35 1.09 15.62
C TYR A 99 -1.78 1.06 14.17
N LEU A 100 -1.43 -0.02 13.49
CA LEU A 100 -1.80 -0.30 12.10
C LEU A 100 -2.91 -1.34 12.08
N TYR A 101 -4.11 -0.92 11.70
CA TYR A 101 -5.17 -1.83 11.26
C TYR A 101 -4.95 -2.20 9.80
N LEU A 102 -5.08 -3.49 9.49
CA LEU A 102 -5.03 -4.03 8.14
C LEU A 102 -6.15 -5.04 7.93
N LYS A 103 -6.89 -4.89 6.83
CA LYS A 103 -7.89 -5.83 6.37
C LYS A 103 -7.57 -6.31 4.96
N ALA A 104 -7.28 -7.60 4.86
CA ALA A 104 -6.88 -8.23 3.61
C ALA A 104 -7.22 -9.74 3.64
N ASN A 105 -6.82 -10.47 2.61
CA ASN A 105 -6.85 -11.93 2.66
C ASN A 105 -5.68 -12.47 3.50
N ASP A 106 -5.78 -13.72 3.96
CA ASP A 106 -4.78 -14.30 4.87
C ASP A 106 -3.39 -14.44 4.25
N GLU A 107 -3.31 -14.69 2.93
CA GLU A 107 -2.05 -14.76 2.21
C GLU A 107 -1.33 -13.41 2.22
N PHE A 108 -2.05 -12.32 1.95
CA PHE A 108 -1.53 -10.97 2.02
C PHE A 108 -1.08 -10.63 3.44
N LEU A 109 -1.92 -10.91 4.45
CA LEU A 109 -1.59 -10.61 5.85
C LEU A 109 -0.30 -11.32 6.28
N LYS A 110 -0.13 -12.59 5.90
CA LYS A 110 1.10 -13.32 6.18
C LYS A 110 2.33 -12.66 5.54
N ASN A 111 2.26 -12.35 4.25
CA ASN A 111 3.38 -11.69 3.55
C ASN A 111 3.65 -10.29 4.10
N ALA A 112 2.60 -9.57 4.49
CA ALA A 112 2.70 -8.26 5.12
C ALA A 112 3.38 -8.33 6.48
N GLU A 113 3.05 -9.32 7.31
CA GLU A 113 3.72 -9.53 8.58
C GLU A 113 5.20 -9.85 8.41
N ASP A 114 5.55 -10.74 7.49
CA ASP A 114 6.95 -11.09 7.23
C ASP A 114 7.75 -9.84 6.84
N ARG A 115 7.20 -9.01 5.94
CA ARG A 115 7.79 -7.74 5.54
C ARG A 115 7.89 -6.74 6.70
N LEU A 116 6.83 -6.58 7.48
CA LEU A 116 6.79 -5.62 8.59
C LEU A 116 7.76 -6.02 9.72
N LYS A 117 7.89 -7.32 10.01
CA LYS A 117 8.87 -7.87 10.97
C LYS A 117 10.31 -7.59 10.53
N GLU A 118 10.61 -7.72 9.24
CA GLU A 118 11.95 -7.45 8.70
C GLU A 118 12.28 -5.95 8.67
N GLU A 119 11.32 -5.09 8.34
CA GLU A 119 11.56 -3.66 8.13
C GLU A 119 11.49 -2.79 9.41
N TYR A 120 10.85 -3.28 10.47
CA TYR A 120 10.56 -2.51 11.69
C TYR A 120 10.83 -3.34 12.96
N GLU A 121 11.90 -2.97 13.67
CA GLU A 121 12.30 -3.66 14.91
C GLU A 121 11.22 -3.64 16.00
N SER A 122 10.41 -2.57 16.06
CA SER A 122 9.33 -2.41 17.04
C SER A 122 8.04 -3.14 16.67
N PHE A 123 8.02 -3.93 15.58
CA PHE A 123 6.82 -4.65 15.15
C PHE A 123 6.35 -5.61 16.25
N ALA A 124 5.07 -5.52 16.60
CA ALA A 124 4.39 -6.52 17.41
C ALA A 124 2.91 -6.62 17.03
N GLU A 125 2.33 -7.81 17.13
CA GLU A 125 0.87 -7.96 17.09
C GLU A 125 0.26 -7.31 18.35
N ALA A 126 -0.82 -6.56 18.18
CA ALA A 126 -1.51 -5.96 19.31
C ALA A 126 -2.25 -7.05 20.11
N ASP A 127 -2.30 -6.89 21.43
CA ASP A 127 -3.12 -7.77 22.28
C ASP A 127 -4.61 -7.60 21.95
N GLU A 128 -5.43 -8.53 22.44
CA GLU A 128 -6.86 -8.58 22.12
C GLU A 128 -7.60 -7.31 22.57
N GLU A 129 -7.31 -6.77 23.75
CA GLU A 129 -7.96 -5.58 24.27
C GLU A 129 -7.62 -4.35 23.41
N THR A 130 -6.35 -4.19 23.10
CA THR A 130 -5.87 -3.12 22.22
C THR A 130 -6.46 -3.22 20.83
N SER A 131 -6.49 -4.43 20.26
CA SER A 131 -7.06 -4.70 18.94
C SER A 131 -8.54 -4.32 18.89
N GLN A 132 -9.32 -4.71 19.89
CA GLN A 132 -10.75 -4.36 19.97
C GLN A 132 -10.98 -2.85 20.06
N LYS A 133 -10.15 -2.12 20.81
CA LYS A 133 -10.24 -0.64 20.90
C LYS A 133 -9.96 0.03 19.56
N VAL A 134 -8.93 -0.41 18.84
CA VAL A 134 -8.59 0.11 17.51
C VAL A 134 -9.71 -0.19 16.51
N LEU A 135 -10.17 -1.44 16.44
CA LEU A 135 -11.25 -1.87 15.54
C LEU A 135 -12.54 -1.09 15.79
N LYS A 136 -12.93 -0.96 17.07
CA LYS A 136 -14.12 -0.19 17.44
C LYS A 136 -14.00 1.27 16.99
N ALA A 137 -12.86 1.91 17.22
CA ALA A 137 -12.68 3.29 16.82
C ALA A 137 -12.80 3.48 15.29
N ILE A 138 -12.33 2.52 14.51
CA ILE A 138 -12.43 2.52 13.04
C ILE A 138 -13.88 2.33 12.60
N HIS A 139 -14.56 1.30 13.09
CA HIS A 139 -15.96 1.04 12.72
C HIS A 139 -16.89 2.18 13.16
N ASP A 140 -16.70 2.74 14.36
CA ASP A 140 -17.47 3.90 14.85
C ASP A 140 -17.25 5.14 13.94
N GLU A 141 -16.09 5.29 13.31
CA GLU A 141 -15.83 6.37 12.35
C GLU A 141 -16.50 6.10 10.99
N GLU A 142 -16.41 4.87 10.48
CA GLU A 142 -17.06 4.45 9.24
C GLU A 142 -18.59 4.58 9.32
N ASP A 143 -19.19 4.14 10.43
CA ASP A 143 -20.62 4.26 10.68
C ASP A 143 -21.07 5.73 10.71
N ARG A 144 -20.28 6.60 11.35
CA ARG A 144 -20.56 8.05 11.37
C ARG A 144 -20.43 8.68 9.98
N ALA A 145 -19.43 8.29 9.20
CA ALA A 145 -19.25 8.77 7.84
C ALA A 145 -20.43 8.35 6.94
N ASN A 146 -20.90 7.11 7.07
CA ASN A 146 -22.05 6.58 6.33
C ASN A 146 -23.37 7.27 6.73
N ALA A 147 -23.60 7.48 8.03
CA ALA A 147 -24.79 8.17 8.53
C ALA A 147 -24.81 9.67 8.14
N GLY A 148 -23.65 10.32 8.14
CA GLY A 148 -23.49 11.71 7.69
C GLY A 148 -23.76 11.88 6.19
N PHE A 149 -23.28 10.94 5.35
CA PHE A 149 -23.56 10.96 3.92
C PHE A 149 -25.04 10.76 3.61
N GLY A 150 -25.72 9.83 4.32
CA GLY A 150 -27.16 9.59 4.16
C GLY A 150 -28.04 10.79 4.54
N SER A 151 -27.56 11.69 5.40
CA SER A 151 -28.29 12.87 5.85
C SER A 151 -28.13 14.09 4.92
N ILE A 152 -27.14 14.09 4.02
CA ILE A 152 -26.87 15.20 3.08
C ILE A 152 -27.52 14.95 1.71
N PHE A 153 -27.76 13.68 1.36
CA PHE A 153 -28.37 13.27 0.10
C PHE A 153 -29.80 12.70 0.25
N GLY A 154 -30.39 12.86 1.44
CA GLY A 154 -31.77 12.43 1.76
C GLY A 154 -32.77 13.58 1.75
#